data_AF-A0AAC9U3L7-F1
#
_entry.id   AF-A0AAC9U3L7-F1
#
_cell.length_a   1.000
_cell.length_b   1.000
_cell.length_c   1.000
_cell.angle_alpha   90.00
_cell.angle_beta   90.00
_cell.angle_gamma   90.00
#
_symmetry.space_group_name_H-M   'P 1'
#
loop_
_entity.id
_entity.type
_entity.pdbx_description
1 polymer ?
#
loop_
_entity_poly.entity_id
_entity_poly.type
_entity_poly.pdbx_seq_one_letter_code
_entity_poly.pdbx_strand_id
1 'polypeptide(L)'
;MKFEELGIKNSLLWFFIAIFLFFWLGGQLFGAVTNLEIENIRVTDMVSFHSRPIWFTFIACFKAIAWVFSIVVIYKYAKSKLIKQNT
;
A
#
# COMPACT_ATOMS: atom_id res chain seq x y z
N MET A 1 -2.35 -19.52 -2.16
CA MET A 1 -1.92 -19.63 -0.75
C MET A 1 -2.93 -18.95 0.14
N LYS A 2 -3.31 -19.60 1.24
CA LYS A 2 -4.24 -19.00 2.21
C LYS A 2 -3.47 -18.03 3.11
N PHE A 3 -4.06 -16.89 3.46
CA PHE A 3 -3.44 -15.90 4.37
C PHE A 3 -3.10 -16.48 5.76
N GLU A 4 -3.76 -17.58 6.13
CA GLU A 4 -3.49 -18.35 7.34
C GLU A 4 -2.13 -19.06 7.28
N GLU A 5 -1.75 -19.60 6.13
CA GLU A 5 -0.46 -20.28 5.91
C GLU A 5 0.72 -19.30 5.93
N LEU A 6 0.46 -18.02 5.62
CA LEU A 6 1.46 -16.95 5.62
C LEU A 6 1.63 -16.27 7.00
N GLY A 7 0.88 -16.68 8.02
CA GLY A 7 0.93 -16.05 9.36
C GLY A 7 0.40 -14.61 9.40
N ILE A 8 -0.28 -14.15 8.35
CA ILE A 8 -0.69 -12.73 8.18
C ILE A 8 -1.99 -12.44 8.96
N LYS A 9 -2.91 -13.41 9.07
CA LYS A 9 -4.31 -13.19 9.51
C LYS A 9 -4.47 -12.60 10.92
N ASN A 10 -3.49 -12.70 11.81
CA ASN A 10 -3.57 -12.19 13.19
C ASN A 10 -2.26 -11.57 13.71
N SER A 11 -1.33 -11.23 12.82
CA SER A 11 -0.06 -10.64 13.21
C SER A 11 -0.19 -9.12 13.36
N LEU A 12 0.05 -8.64 14.58
CA LEU A 12 0.14 -7.21 14.89
C LEU A 12 1.24 -6.52 14.05
N LEU A 13 2.34 -7.22 13.78
CA LEU A 13 3.42 -6.72 12.94
C LEU A 13 2.95 -6.45 11.51
N TRP A 14 2.26 -7.42 10.90
CA TRP A 14 1.72 -7.26 9.54
C TRP A 14 0.67 -6.16 9.45
N PHE A 15 -0.10 -5.95 10.52
CA PHE A 15 -1.04 -4.83 10.61
C PHE A 15 -0.33 -3.47 10.60
N PHE A 16 0.72 -3.29 11.40
CA PHE A 16 1.49 -2.04 11.40
C PHE A 16 2.23 -1.80 10.09
N ILE A 17 2.82 -2.84 9.49
CA ILE A 17 3.44 -2.76 8.16
C ILE A 17 2.40 -2.32 7.13
N ALA A 18 1.21 -2.91 7.15
CA ALA A 18 0.14 -2.54 6.22
C ALA A 18 -0.37 -1.11 6.42
N ILE A 19 -0.48 -0.61 7.67
CA ILE A 19 -0.82 0.79 7.95
C ILE A 19 0.24 1.73 7.37
N PHE A 20 1.52 1.43 7.63
CA PHE A 20 2.62 2.22 7.10
C PHE A 20 2.57 2.28 5.56
N LEU A 21 2.44 1.11 4.92
CA LEU A 21 2.34 1.01 3.46
C LEU A 21 1.09 1.73 2.92
N PHE A 22 -0.02 1.72 3.63
CA PHE A 22 -1.23 2.42 3.24
C PHE A 22 -1.00 3.93 3.13
N PHE A 23 -0.41 4.56 4.15
CA PHE A 23 -0.13 5.99 4.11
C PHE A 23 0.99 6.33 3.13
N TRP A 24 2.07 5.55 3.15
CA TRP A 24 3.23 5.75 2.29
C TRP A 24 2.86 5.64 0.80
N LEU A 25 2.27 4.52 0.39
CA LEU A 25 1.87 4.31 -1.00
C LEU A 25 0.71 5.24 -1.39
N GLY A 26 -0.21 5.54 -0.47
CA GLY A 26 -1.30 6.48 -0.71
C GLY A 26 -0.80 7.88 -1.07
N GLY A 27 0.18 8.40 -0.32
CA GLY A 27 0.83 9.67 -0.63
C GLY A 27 1.50 9.68 -2.00
N GLN A 28 2.21 8.59 -2.34
CA GLN A 28 2.87 8.47 -3.65
C GLN A 28 1.88 8.34 -4.81
N LEU A 29 0.79 7.60 -4.64
CA LEU A 29 -0.26 7.48 -5.65
C LEU A 29 -1.00 8.81 -5.83
N PHE A 30 -1.24 9.55 -4.74
CA PHE A 30 -1.82 10.88 -4.81
C PHE A 30 -0.93 11.86 -5.57
N GLY A 31 0.38 11.91 -5.27
CA GLY A 31 1.35 12.71 -6.02
C GLY A 31 1.47 12.29 -7.49
N ALA A 32 1.38 10.98 -7.76
CA ALA A 32 1.39 10.46 -9.13
C ALA A 32 0.16 10.91 -9.95
N VAL A 33 -1.01 11.02 -9.33
CA VAL A 33 -2.25 11.46 -10.00
C VAL A 33 -2.31 12.97 -10.18
N THR A 34 -1.86 13.74 -9.19
CA THR A 34 -1.99 15.20 -9.15
C THR A 34 -0.85 15.93 -9.86
N ASN A 35 0.38 15.49 -9.64
CA ASN A 35 1.58 16.21 -10.07
C ASN A 35 2.47 15.41 -11.05
N LEU A 36 2.05 14.19 -11.44
CA LEU A 36 2.89 13.24 -12.18
C LEU A 36 4.23 13.00 -11.48
N GLU A 37 4.18 12.89 -10.15
CA GLU A 37 5.36 12.68 -9.31
C GLU A 37 5.57 11.20 -9.00
N ILE A 38 6.83 10.77 -9.07
CA ILE A 38 7.27 9.48 -8.56
C ILE A 38 8.51 9.70 -7.70
N GLU A 39 8.53 9.05 -6.54
CA GLU A 39 9.72 8.97 -5.70
C GLU A 39 10.88 8.31 -6.46
N ASN A 40 12.00 9.00 -6.53
CA ASN A 40 13.21 8.51 -7.16
C ASN A 40 13.86 7.44 -6.27
N ILE A 41 14.16 6.30 -6.86
CA ILE A 41 14.73 5.15 -6.15
C ILE A 41 16.18 5.43 -5.72
N ARG A 42 16.87 6.36 -6.40
CA ARG A 42 18.28 6.69 -6.15
C ARG A 42 18.47 7.73 -5.04
N VAL A 43 17.57 8.69 -4.96
CA VAL A 43 17.55 9.78 -4.00
C VAL A 43 16.09 9.90 -3.62
N THR A 44 15.75 9.78 -2.34
CA THR A 44 14.36 9.78 -1.80
C THR A 44 13.54 11.05 -2.11
N ASP A 45 13.98 11.86 -3.05
CA ASP A 45 13.31 13.00 -3.64
C ASP A 45 12.24 12.56 -4.63
N MET A 46 11.23 13.42 -4.77
CA MET A 46 10.18 13.28 -5.77
C MET A 46 10.68 13.83 -7.11
N VAL A 47 10.45 13.10 -8.18
CA VAL A 47 10.68 13.57 -9.56
C VAL A 47 9.33 13.75 -10.23
N SER A 48 9.06 14.98 -10.67
CA SER A 48 7.88 15.33 -11.46
C SER A 48 8.17 15.20 -12.95
N PHE A 49 7.19 14.73 -13.72
CA PHE A 49 7.31 14.59 -15.17
C PHE A 49 6.37 15.53 -15.90
N HIS A 50 6.87 16.20 -16.95
CA HIS A 50 6.04 17.09 -17.76
C HIS A 50 5.06 16.32 -18.67
N SER A 51 5.41 15.10 -19.07
CA SER A 51 4.56 14.17 -19.81
C SER A 51 4.63 12.79 -19.15
N ARG A 52 3.56 11.98 -19.25
CA ARG A 52 3.52 10.62 -18.66
C ARG A 52 4.40 9.66 -19.46
N PRO A 53 5.57 9.22 -18.95
CA PRO A 53 6.31 8.17 -19.64
C PRO A 53 5.57 6.83 -19.50
N ILE A 54 5.73 5.93 -20.47
CA ILE A 54 4.95 4.67 -20.53
C ILE A 54 5.17 3.82 -19.27
N TRP A 55 6.39 3.75 -18.74
CA TRP A 55 6.72 3.03 -17.50
C TRP A 55 6.08 3.61 -16.24
N PHE A 56 5.68 4.89 -16.25
CA PHE A 56 5.01 5.54 -15.12
C PHE A 56 3.73 4.82 -14.74
N THR A 57 2.90 4.51 -15.75
CA THR A 57 1.62 3.84 -15.56
C THR A 57 1.82 2.44 -14.96
N PHE A 58 2.83 1.70 -15.43
CA PHE A 58 3.14 0.38 -14.89
C PHE A 58 3.54 0.44 -13.41
N ILE A 59 4.41 1.40 -13.05
CA ILE A 59 4.86 1.59 -11.67
C ILE A 59 3.69 2.03 -10.78
N ALA A 60 2.89 2.99 -11.23
CA ALA A 60 1.71 3.46 -10.51
C ALA A 60 0.69 2.33 -10.29
N CYS A 61 0.41 1.51 -11.30
CA CYS A 61 -0.46 0.34 -11.17
C CYS A 61 0.08 -0.68 -10.16
N PHE A 62 1.39 -0.97 -10.19
CA PHE A 62 2.00 -1.87 -9.21
C PHE A 62 1.85 -1.34 -7.77
N LYS A 63 2.12 -0.05 -7.57
CA LYS A 63 1.92 0.62 -6.27
C LYS A 63 0.46 0.58 -5.84
N ALA A 64 -0.49 0.75 -6.76
CA ALA A 64 -1.92 0.66 -6.47
C ALA A 64 -2.34 -0.75 -6.02
N ILE A 65 -1.82 -1.81 -6.64
CA ILE A 65 -2.07 -3.20 -6.22
C ILE A 65 -1.55 -3.43 -4.80
N ALA A 66 -0.33 -3.00 -4.50
CA ALA A 66 0.25 -3.11 -3.16
C ALA A 66 -0.53 -2.29 -2.12
N TRP A 67 -1.04 -1.13 -2.51
CA TRP A 67 -1.88 -0.29 -1.67
C TRP A 67 -3.22 -0.96 -1.34
N VAL A 68 -3.91 -1.53 -2.34
CA VAL A 68 -5.14 -2.31 -2.14
C VAL A 68 -4.88 -3.53 -1.26
N PHE A 69 -3.77 -4.23 -1.45
CA PHE A 69 -3.39 -5.36 -0.59
C PHE A 69 -3.22 -4.93 0.87
N SER A 70 -2.64 -3.76 1.11
CA SER A 70 -2.49 -3.19 2.46
C SER A 70 -3.85 -2.92 3.11
N ILE A 71 -4.83 -2.38 2.35
CA ILE A 71 -6.21 -2.20 2.82
C ILE A 71 -6.84 -3.55 3.21
N VAL A 72 -6.66 -4.58 2.38
CA VAL A 72 -7.22 -5.92 2.65
C VAL A 72 -6.64 -6.52 3.94
N VAL A 73 -5.34 -6.35 4.19
CA VAL A 73 -4.69 -6.84 5.42
C VAL A 73 -5.22 -6.09 6.64
N ILE A 74 -5.29 -4.76 6.58
CA ILE A 74 -5.86 -3.90 7.64
C ILE A 74 -7.29 -4.32 7.96
N TYR A 75 -8.15 -4.44 6.94
CA TYR A 75 -9.55 -4.81 7.09
C TYR A 75 -9.72 -6.19 7.74
N LYS A 76 -8.96 -7.19 7.28
CA LYS A 76 -9.01 -8.54 7.86
C LYS A 76 -8.57 -8.56 9.32
N TYR A 77 -7.51 -7.83 9.66
CA TYR A 77 -7.03 -7.72 11.03
C TYR A 77 -8.09 -7.07 11.94
N ALA A 78 -8.62 -5.92 11.54
CA ALA A 78 -9.66 -5.20 12.28
C ALA A 78 -10.92 -6.07 12.47
N LYS A 79 -11.41 -6.71 11.41
CA LYS A 79 -12.55 -7.62 11.47
C LYS A 79 -12.31 -8.79 12.44
N SER A 80 -11.11 -9.40 12.41
CA SER A 80 -10.77 -10.50 13.32
C SER A 80 -10.72 -10.07 14.78
N LYS A 81 -10.33 -8.82 15.07
CA LYS A 81 -10.33 -8.27 16.44
C LYS A 81 -11.72 -7.88 16.92
N LEU A 82 -12.54 -7.27 16.08
CA LEU A 82 -13.93 -6.93 16.41
C LEU A 82 -14.78 -8.19 16.69
N ILE A 83 -14.61 -9.25 15.90
CA ILE A 83 -15.31 -10.53 16.15
C ILE A 83 -14.90 -11.14 17.49
N LYS A 84 -13.61 -11.07 17.86
CA LYS A 84 -13.12 -11.55 19.17
C LYS A 84 -13.59 -10.72 20.37
N GLN A 85 -14.02 -9.48 20.18
CA GLN A 85 -14.56 -8.65 21.27
C GLN A 85 -16.04 -8.87 21.53
N ASN A 86 -16.79 -9.37 20.53
CA ASN A 86 -18.23 -9.63 20.63
C ASN A 86 -18.59 -11.10 21.00
N THR A 87 -17.58 -11.92 21.31
CA THR A 87 -17.75 -13.30 21.80
C THR A 87 -17.13 -13.40 23.19
#